data_AF-A0A2N2C890-F1
#
_entry.id   AF-A0A2N2C890-F1
#
_cell.length_a   1.000
_cell.length_b   1.000
_cell.length_c   1.000
_cell.angle_alpha   90.00
_cell.angle_beta   90.00
_cell.angle_gamma   90.00
#
_symmetry.space_group_name_H-M   'P 1'
#
loop_
_entity.id
_entity.type
_entity.pdbx_description
1 polymer ?
#
loop_
_entity_poly.entity_id
_entity_poly.type
_entity_poly.pdbx_seq_one_letter_code
_entity_poly.pdbx_strand_id
1 'polypeptide(L)'
;MFLMMVVGAFVGAFVFVTLNTVSSLVPVQLSTIAKSILTPAANNMITIVMPLIFLWAAIDDGKITGSWAFALGGIMQMISGNALPGIIFGILIGSNAQEKGHKAKSTVILIAVVIALIIAIAYFRGFHTKLITQFFGGAN
;
A
#
# COMPACT_ATOMS: atom_id res chain seq x y z
N MET A 1 -22.28 -23.52 -9.31
CA MET A 1 -22.05 -22.06 -9.29
C MET A 1 -23.20 -21.30 -8.61
N PHE A 2 -24.45 -21.47 -9.05
CA PHE A 2 -25.62 -20.79 -8.44
C PHE A 2 -25.84 -21.10 -6.95
N LEU A 3 -25.67 -22.36 -6.53
CA LEU A 3 -25.83 -22.76 -5.12
C LEU A 3 -24.81 -22.07 -4.19
N MET A 4 -23.57 -21.89 -4.65
CA MET A 4 -22.50 -21.24 -3.86
C MET A 4 -22.74 -19.73 -3.73
N MET A 5 -23.34 -19.09 -4.74
CA MET A 5 -23.80 -17.69 -4.65
C MET A 5 -24.92 -17.53 -3.62
N VAL A 6 -25.93 -18.40 -3.64
CA VAL A 6 -27.07 -18.32 -2.72
C VAL A 6 -26.64 -18.61 -1.28
N VAL A 7 -25.78 -19.61 -1.08
CA VAL A 7 -25.22 -19.95 0.25
C VAL A 7 -24.33 -18.81 0.76
N GLY A 8 -23.47 -18.23 -0.08
CA GLY A 8 -22.64 -17.08 0.29
C GLY A 8 -23.47 -15.83 0.63
N ALA A 9 -24.54 -15.57 -0.12
CA ALA A 9 -25.44 -14.46 0.13
C ALA A 9 -26.21 -14.65 1.45
N PHE A 10 -26.67 -15.87 1.74
CA PHE A 10 -27.40 -16.16 2.97
C PHE A 10 -26.51 -16.07 4.21
N VAL A 11 -25.30 -16.62 4.15
CA VAL A 11 -24.31 -16.52 5.24
C VAL A 11 -23.89 -15.07 5.45
N GLY A 12 -23.63 -14.31 4.37
CA GLY A 12 -23.31 -12.89 4.44
C GLY A 12 -24.43 -12.06 5.08
N ALA A 13 -25.68 -12.28 4.67
CA ALA A 13 -26.84 -11.59 5.23
C ALA A 13 -27.03 -11.91 6.72
N PHE A 14 -26.90 -13.18 7.10
CA PHE A 14 -27.02 -13.61 8.49
C PHE A 14 -25.94 -13.00 9.40
N VAL A 15 -24.68 -13.02 8.96
CA VAL A 15 -23.57 -12.40 9.70
C VAL A 15 -23.76 -10.89 9.79
N PHE A 16 -24.14 -10.23 8.69
CA PHE A 16 -24.38 -8.79 8.66
C PHE A 16 -25.47 -8.36 9.65
N VAL A 17 -26.61 -9.05 9.69
CA VAL A 17 -27.69 -8.77 10.64
C VAL A 17 -27.23 -8.98 12.07
N THR A 18 -26.54 -10.10 12.34
CA THR A 18 -26.03 -10.42 13.68
C THR A 18 -25.05 -9.35 14.18
N LEU A 19 -24.10 -8.94 13.35
CA LEU A 19 -23.15 -7.88 13.68
C LEU A 19 -23.86 -6.53 13.90
N ASN A 20 -24.87 -6.21 13.10
CA ASN A 20 -25.61 -4.95 13.24
C ASN A 20 -26.42 -4.90 14.55
N THR A 21 -27.06 -6.02 14.93
CA THR A 21 -27.79 -6.13 16.21
C THR A 21 -26.83 -6.00 17.40
N VAL A 22 -25.67 -6.68 17.38
CA VAL A 22 -24.67 -6.57 18.46
C VAL A 22 -24.08 -5.16 18.54
N SER A 23 -23.82 -4.52 17.40
CA SER A 23 -23.32 -3.15 17.34
C SER A 23 -24.31 -2.12 17.90
N SER A 24 -25.62 -2.36 17.76
CA SER A 24 -26.69 -1.51 18.31
C SER A 24 -26.78 -1.53 19.85
N LEU A 25 -26.24 -2.58 20.48
CA LEU A 25 -26.23 -2.73 21.95
C LEU A 25 -25.00 -2.08 22.59
N VAL A 26 -24.03 -1.62 21.80
CA VAL A 26 -22.83 -0.94 22.32
C VAL A 26 -23.19 0.50 22.70
N PRO A 27 -22.86 0.95 23.93
CA PRO A 27 -23.03 2.34 24.32
C PRO A 27 -22.29 3.28 23.36
N VAL A 28 -23.01 4.23 22.77
CA VAL A 28 -22.52 5.15 21.71
C VAL A 28 -21.25 5.88 22.14
N GLN A 29 -21.12 6.20 23.43
CA GLN A 29 -20.00 6.93 24.01
C GLN A 29 -18.71 6.09 24.01
N LEU A 30 -18.78 4.80 24.35
CA LEU A 30 -17.61 3.91 24.31
C LEU A 30 -17.16 3.61 22.88
N SER A 31 -18.12 3.40 21.96
CA SER A 31 -17.79 3.19 20.54
C SER A 31 -17.15 4.43 19.90
N THR A 32 -17.58 5.64 20.30
CA THR A 32 -17.01 6.89 19.77
C THR A 32 -15.58 7.11 20.26
N ILE A 33 -15.31 6.88 21.55
CA ILE A 33 -13.95 6.97 22.11
C ILE A 33 -13.04 5.88 21.51
N ALA A 34 -13.55 4.65 21.35
CA ALA A 34 -12.80 3.58 20.70
C ALA A 34 -12.48 3.94 19.24
N LYS A 35 -13.43 4.47 18.47
CA LYS A 35 -13.21 4.91 17.09
C LYS A 35 -12.19 6.05 17.01
N SER A 36 -12.25 7.03 17.91
CA SER A 36 -11.35 8.18 17.89
C SER A 36 -9.90 7.81 18.22
N ILE A 37 -9.65 6.69 18.90
CA ILE A 37 -8.30 6.22 19.18
C ILE A 37 -7.86 5.15 18.18
N LEU A 38 -8.71 4.15 17.92
CA LEU A 38 -8.37 3.00 17.08
C LEU A 38 -8.23 3.37 15.60
N THR A 39 -9.06 4.28 15.08
CA THR A 39 -9.00 4.69 13.67
C THR A 39 -7.68 5.40 13.33
N PRO A 40 -7.25 6.45 14.06
CA PRO A 40 -5.95 7.07 13.80
C PRO A 40 -4.79 6.13 14.13
N ALA A 41 -4.91 5.27 15.15
CA ALA A 41 -3.88 4.27 15.45
C ALA A 41 -3.69 3.27 14.30
N ALA A 42 -4.78 2.75 13.74
CA ALA A 42 -4.75 1.85 12.59
C ALA A 42 -4.21 2.55 11.33
N ASN A 43 -4.59 3.81 11.11
CA ASN A 43 -4.04 4.59 10.00
C ASN A 43 -2.52 4.77 10.15
N ASN A 44 -2.04 5.20 11.32
CA ASN A 44 -0.61 5.36 11.58
C ASN A 44 0.15 4.03 11.48
N MET A 45 -0.48 2.91 11.88
CA MET A 45 0.10 1.59 11.71
C MET A 45 0.33 1.28 10.22
N ILE A 46 -0.63 1.58 9.36
CA ILE A 46 -0.54 1.29 7.92
C ILE A 46 0.39 2.29 7.20
N THR A 47 0.34 3.57 7.55
CA THR A 47 1.05 4.62 6.80
C THR A 47 2.45 4.91 7.31
N ILE A 48 2.73 4.66 8.60
CA ILE A 48 4.03 4.95 9.22
C ILE A 48 4.73 3.66 9.59
N VAL A 49 4.10 2.84 10.44
CA VAL A 49 4.78 1.69 11.05
C VAL A 49 5.09 0.61 10.00
N MET A 50 4.13 0.26 9.15
CA MET A 50 4.30 -0.81 8.16
C MET A 50 5.41 -0.51 7.13
N PRO A 51 5.48 0.68 6.49
CA PRO A 51 6.59 1.03 5.62
C PRO A 51 7.96 0.95 6.31
N LEU A 52 8.06 1.40 7.57
CA LEU A 52 9.33 1.37 8.31
C LEU A 52 9.81 -0.05 8.56
N ILE A 53 8.93 -0.96 8.96
CA ILE A 53 9.30 -2.36 9.21
C ILE A 53 9.73 -3.04 7.90
N PHE A 54 9.01 -2.80 6.80
CA PHE A 54 9.38 -3.36 5.49
C PHE A 54 10.70 -2.78 4.96
N LEU A 55 10.96 -1.50 5.20
CA LEU A 55 12.25 -0.89 4.84
C LEU A 55 13.39 -1.48 5.69
N TRP A 56 13.15 -1.73 6.97
CA TRP A 56 14.12 -2.38 7.84
C TRP A 56 14.44 -3.80 7.35
N ALA A 57 13.41 -4.58 7.04
CA ALA A 57 13.56 -5.91 6.45
C ALA A 57 14.32 -5.89 5.12
N ALA A 58 14.11 -4.86 4.29
CA ALA A 58 14.85 -4.69 3.04
C ALA A 58 16.34 -4.42 3.26
N ILE A 59 16.69 -3.67 4.32
CA ILE A 59 18.08 -3.38 4.68
C ILE A 59 18.76 -4.65 5.23
N ASP A 60 18.03 -5.44 6.00
CA ASP A 60 18.52 -6.72 6.54
C ASP A 60 18.76 -7.77 5.44
N ASP A 61 17.97 -7.77 4.36
CA ASP A 61 18.13 -8.66 3.20
C ASP A 61 19.40 -8.34 2.36
N GLY A 62 19.84 -7.09 2.37
CA GLY A 62 21.10 -6.71 1.74
C GLY A 62 21.17 -5.25 1.29
N LYS A 63 22.39 -4.79 0.99
CA LYS A 63 22.65 -3.40 0.59
C LYS A 63 21.95 -3.01 -0.71
N ILE A 64 21.88 -3.94 -1.67
CA ILE A 64 21.22 -3.71 -2.95
C ILE A 64 19.70 -3.67 -2.75
N THR A 65 19.15 -4.63 -1.99
CA THR A 65 17.73 -4.67 -1.66
C THR A 65 17.26 -3.43 -0.90
N GLY A 66 17.97 -3.02 0.14
CA GLY A 66 17.67 -1.82 0.91
C GLY A 66 17.69 -0.54 0.06
N SER A 67 18.67 -0.43 -0.86
CA SER A 67 18.81 0.75 -1.72
C SER A 67 17.65 0.88 -2.72
N TRP A 68 17.25 -0.21 -3.36
CA TRP A 68 16.08 -0.23 -4.26
C TRP A 68 14.77 0.01 -3.53
N ALA A 69 14.60 -0.59 -2.34
CA ALA A 69 13.44 -0.40 -1.47
C ALA A 69 13.30 1.07 -1.04
N PHE A 70 14.41 1.73 -0.65
CA PHE A 70 14.40 3.13 -0.26
C PHE A 70 14.05 4.05 -1.44
N ALA A 71 14.68 3.86 -2.59
CA ALA A 71 14.46 4.69 -3.77
C ALA A 71 13.01 4.61 -4.28
N LEU A 72 12.51 3.39 -4.48
CA LEU A 72 11.14 3.18 -4.98
C LEU A 72 10.08 3.49 -3.93
N GLY A 73 10.36 3.25 -2.64
CA GLY A 73 9.51 3.66 -1.53
C GLY A 73 9.32 5.18 -1.48
N GLY A 74 10.39 5.95 -1.63
CA GLY A 74 10.34 7.42 -1.68
C GLY A 74 9.52 7.94 -2.86
N ILE A 75 9.75 7.40 -4.06
CA ILE A 75 8.97 7.78 -5.26
C ILE A 75 7.48 7.48 -5.05
N MET A 76 7.15 6.33 -4.48
CA MET A 76 5.76 5.94 -4.27
C MET A 76 5.07 6.76 -3.17
N GLN A 77 5.81 7.18 -2.14
CA GLN A 77 5.31 8.14 -1.15
C GLN A 77 4.92 9.47 -1.81
N MET A 78 5.71 9.97 -2.76
CA MET A 78 5.42 11.21 -3.47
C MET A 78 4.20 11.08 -4.39
N ILE A 79 4.08 9.97 -5.11
CA ILE A 79 2.99 9.75 -6.08
C ILE A 79 1.67 9.48 -5.36
N SER A 80 1.71 8.67 -4.28
CA SER A 80 0.53 8.03 -3.73
C SER A 80 0.26 8.36 -2.26
N GLY A 81 1.17 9.05 -1.57
CA GLY A 81 1.09 9.29 -0.12
C GLY A 81 1.27 8.02 0.71
N ASN A 82 1.64 6.89 0.10
CA ASN A 82 1.92 5.63 0.77
C ASN A 82 3.16 4.96 0.16
N ALA A 83 4.21 4.82 0.96
CA ALA A 83 5.49 4.24 0.56
C ALA A 83 5.43 2.71 0.40
N LEU A 84 4.47 2.03 1.04
CA LEU A 84 4.46 0.57 1.17
C LEU A 84 4.54 -0.16 -0.19
N PRO A 85 3.73 0.16 -1.22
CA PRO A 85 3.83 -0.55 -2.50
C PRO A 85 5.20 -0.36 -3.17
N GLY A 86 5.79 0.83 -3.04
CA GLY A 86 7.11 1.14 -3.61
C GLY A 86 8.24 0.37 -2.92
N ILE A 87 8.16 0.24 -1.60
CA ILE A 87 9.12 -0.56 -0.81
C ILE A 87 9.03 -2.03 -1.22
N ILE A 88 7.82 -2.58 -1.35
CA ILE A 88 7.63 -3.99 -1.78
C ILE A 88 8.21 -4.22 -3.17
N PHE A 89 7.96 -3.33 -4.13
CA PHE A 89 8.56 -3.45 -5.46
C PHE A 89 10.09 -3.35 -5.43
N GLY A 90 10.64 -2.47 -4.60
CA GLY A 90 12.09 -2.36 -4.43
C GLY A 90 12.73 -3.57 -3.78
N ILE A 91 12.05 -4.23 -2.83
CA ILE A 91 12.50 -5.51 -2.27
C ILE A 91 12.54 -6.59 -3.35
N LEU A 92 11.48 -6.70 -4.17
CA LEU A 92 11.40 -7.71 -5.23
C LEU A 92 12.49 -7.53 -6.31
N ILE A 93 12.74 -6.28 -6.72
CA ILE A 93 13.81 -5.96 -7.68
C ILE A 93 15.18 -6.19 -7.06
N GLY A 94 15.38 -5.72 -5.82
CA GLY A 94 16.63 -5.79 -5.11
C GLY A 94 17.09 -7.21 -4.84
N SER A 95 16.19 -8.06 -4.33
CA SER A 95 16.43 -9.49 -4.12
C SER A 95 16.75 -10.20 -5.44
N ASN A 96 15.98 -9.96 -6.51
CA ASN A 96 16.28 -10.54 -7.83
C ASN A 96 17.64 -10.05 -8.39
N ALA A 97 18.01 -8.80 -8.14
CA ALA A 97 19.29 -8.25 -8.56
C ALA A 97 20.47 -8.86 -7.79
N GLN A 98 20.28 -9.16 -6.51
CA GLN A 98 21.27 -9.78 -5.63
C GLN A 98 21.48 -11.27 -5.96
N GLU A 99 20.42 -12.02 -6.24
CA GLU A 99 20.50 -13.45 -6.55
C GLU A 99 21.00 -13.77 -7.97
N LYS A 100 20.47 -13.07 -8.98
CA LYS A 100 20.72 -13.40 -10.40
C LYS A 100 21.76 -12.48 -11.06
N GLY A 101 22.23 -11.47 -10.34
CA GLY A 101 23.13 -10.43 -10.84
C GLY A 101 22.42 -9.32 -11.63
N HIS A 102 22.99 -8.12 -11.59
CA HIS A 102 22.41 -6.89 -12.17
C HIS A 102 22.14 -6.93 -13.68
N LYS A 103 22.69 -7.90 -14.42
CA LYS A 103 22.56 -8.03 -15.89
C LYS A 103 21.70 -9.21 -16.33
N ALA A 104 21.10 -9.97 -15.42
CA ALA A 104 20.17 -11.03 -15.80
C ALA A 104 18.93 -10.43 -16.47
N LYS A 105 18.51 -11.01 -17.60
CA LYS A 105 17.29 -10.60 -18.32
C LYS A 105 16.05 -10.55 -17.41
N SER A 106 15.97 -11.46 -16.43
CA SER A 106 14.89 -11.53 -15.43
C SER A 106 14.76 -10.25 -14.61
N THR A 107 15.87 -9.68 -14.13
CA THR A 107 15.88 -8.49 -13.28
C THR A 107 15.54 -7.23 -14.10
N VAL A 108 16.04 -7.14 -15.33
CA VAL A 108 15.74 -6.02 -16.23
C VAL A 108 14.27 -6.00 -16.63
N ILE A 109 13.68 -7.16 -16.94
CA ILE A 109 12.25 -7.28 -17.26
C ILE A 109 11.39 -6.89 -16.04
N LEU A 110 11.79 -7.32 -14.83
CA LEU A 110 11.08 -6.97 -13.59
C LEU A 110 11.11 -5.46 -13.34
N ILE A 111 12.28 -4.82 -13.51
CA ILE A 111 12.41 -3.35 -13.41
C ILE A 111 11.50 -2.66 -14.43
N ALA A 112 11.49 -3.11 -15.69
CA ALA A 112 10.67 -2.51 -16.74
C ALA A 112 9.17 -2.60 -16.43
N VAL A 113 8.69 -3.75 -15.96
CA VAL A 113 7.28 -3.93 -15.57
C VAL A 113 6.91 -3.05 -14.38
N VAL A 114 7.76 -2.99 -13.35
CA VAL A 114 7.51 -2.14 -12.17
C VAL A 114 7.47 -0.65 -12.56
N ILE A 115 8.37 -0.19 -13.43
CA ILE A 115 8.34 1.20 -13.91
C ILE A 115 7.04 1.47 -14.68
N ALA A 116 6.61 0.58 -15.57
CA ALA A 116 5.35 0.73 -16.29
C ALA A 116 4.15 0.81 -15.34
N LEU A 117 4.13 -0.02 -14.28
CA LEU A 117 3.11 0.04 -13.24
C LEU A 117 3.14 1.37 -12.48
N ILE A 118 4.31 1.87 -12.09
CA ILE A 118 4.43 3.16 -11.39
C ILE A 118 3.92 4.31 -12.27
N ILE A 119 4.24 4.31 -13.57
CA ILE A 119 3.73 5.32 -14.52
C ILE A 119 2.21 5.24 -14.62
N ALA A 120 1.64 4.04 -14.76
CA ALA A 120 0.19 3.86 -14.78
C ALA A 120 -0.46 4.37 -13.49
N ILE A 121 0.10 4.03 -12.32
CA ILE A 121 -0.40 4.50 -11.02
C ILE A 121 -0.32 6.03 -10.92
N ALA A 122 0.78 6.64 -11.35
CA ALA A 122 0.96 8.09 -11.36
C ALA A 122 -0.06 8.79 -12.27
N TYR A 123 -0.38 8.19 -13.41
CA TYR A 123 -1.42 8.66 -14.31
C TYR A 123 -2.81 8.60 -13.66
N PHE A 124 -3.22 7.43 -13.15
CA PHE A 124 -4.54 7.25 -12.53
C PHE A 124 -4.72 8.07 -11.24
N ARG A 125 -3.64 8.37 -10.51
CA ARG A 125 -3.71 9.24 -9.31
C ARG A 125 -3.71 10.74 -9.61
N GLY A 126 -3.61 11.16 -10.87
CA GLY A 126 -3.50 12.59 -11.20
C GLY A 126 -2.21 13.22 -10.68
N PHE A 127 -1.12 12.45 -10.53
CA PHE A 127 0.16 13.01 -10.07
C PHE A 127 0.69 14.08 -11.04
N HIS A 128 0.40 13.93 -12.34
CA HIS A 128 0.75 14.90 -13.38
C HIS A 128 0.05 16.26 -13.17
N THR A 129 -1.23 16.29 -12.76
CA THR A 129 -1.90 17.56 -12.45
C THR A 129 -1.34 18.18 -11.17
N LYS A 130 -1.05 17.37 -10.13
CA LYS A 130 -0.39 17.87 -8.91
C LYS A 130 1.00 18.45 -9.17
N LEU A 131 1.80 17.82 -10.03
CA LEU A 131 3.11 18.32 -10.43
C LEU A 131 3.00 19.61 -11.23
N ILE A 132 2.10 19.68 -12.23
CA ILE A 132 1.90 20.90 -13.03
C ILE A 132 1.40 22.04 -12.14
N THR A 133 0.48 21.78 -11.20
CA THR A 133 0.05 22.79 -10.23
C THR A 133 1.19 23.24 -9.32
N GLN A 134 2.04 22.34 -8.81
CA GLN A 134 3.15 22.75 -7.94
C GLN A 134 4.29 23.49 -8.67
N PHE A 135 4.52 23.18 -9.95
CA PHE A 135 5.59 23.81 -10.74
C PHE A 135 5.15 25.05 -11.52
N PHE A 136 3.89 25.12 -11.98
CA PHE A 136 3.38 26.23 -12.80
C PHE A 136 2.21 26.99 -12.16
N GLY A 137 1.56 26.43 -11.13
CA GLY A 137 0.47 27.03 -10.38
C GLY A 137 0.89 27.39 -8.96
N GLY A 138 1.93 28.22 -8.83
CA GLY A 138 2.20 28.89 -7.57
C GLY A 138 1.03 29.82 -7.22
N ALA A 139 0.49 29.64 -6.02
CA ALA A 139 -0.57 30.42 -5.37
C ALA A 139 -1.98 30.28 -5.97
N ASN A 140 -2.83 29.53 -5.25
CA ASN A 140 -4.01 30.08 -4.57
C ASN A 140 -4.29 29.24 -3.32
#